data_AF-A0A3D3QB75-F1
#
_entry.id   AF-A0A3D3QB75-F1
#
_cell.length_a   1.000
_cell.length_b   1.000
_cell.length_c   1.000
_cell.angle_alpha   90.00
_cell.angle_beta   90.00
_cell.angle_gamma   90.00
#
_symmetry.space_group_name_H-M   'P 1'
#
loop_
_entity.id
_entity.type
_entity.pdbx_description
1 polymer ?
#
loop_
_entity_poly.entity_id
_entity_poly.type
_entity_poly.pdbx_seq_one_letter_code
_entity_poly.pdbx_strand_id
1 'polypeptide(L)' 'MLNRFFEVVQIGIAVSAGPVIAGPIGAAICLEYTVIGDAVNQAARLTDLAKAESGGVLASDPVVQCSRPG' A
#
# COMPACT_ATOMS: atom_id res chain seq x y z
N MET A 1 0.89 2.91 -38.92
CA MET A 1 1.38 1.68 -38.26
C MET A 1 2.51 2.06 -37.29
N LEU A 2 2.17 2.62 -36.12
CA LEU A 2 3.14 2.97 -35.06
C LEU A 2 2.37 2.97 -33.72
N ASN A 3 2.19 1.82 -33.07
CA ASN A 3 1.64 1.79 -31.71
C ASN A 3 2.01 0.51 -30.93
N ARG A 4 3.29 0.15 -30.91
CA ARG A 4 3.78 -0.89 -30.00
C ARG A 4 5.20 -0.56 -29.60
N PHE A 5 5.41 0.03 -28.42
CA PHE A 5 6.62 -0.19 -27.59
C PHE A 5 6.42 0.13 -26.10
N PHE A 6 5.23 0.57 -25.65
CA PHE A 6 4.94 0.69 -24.22
C PHE A 6 3.65 -0.05 -23.89
N GLU A 7 3.78 -1.13 -23.12
CA GLU A 7 2.66 -1.75 -22.44
C GLU A 7 2.32 -0.88 -21.22
N VAL A 8 1.06 -0.46 -21.10
CA VAL A 8 0.63 0.36 -19.97
C VAL A 8 0.52 -0.54 -18.74
N VAL A 9 1.45 -0.38 -17.81
CA VAL A 9 1.41 -1.08 -16.52
C VAL A 9 0.32 -0.46 -15.66
N GLN A 10 -0.69 -1.25 -15.30
CA GLN A 10 -1.69 -0.86 -14.31
C GLN A 10 -1.12 -1.03 -12.91
N ILE A 11 -1.27 0.00 -12.06
CA ILE A 11 -0.75 0.01 -10.70
C ILE A 11 -1.92 0.21 -9.73
N GLY A 12 -2.04 -0.70 -8.76
CA GLY A 12 -2.89 -0.49 -7.59
C GLY A 12 -2.07 0.13 -6.46
N ILE A 13 -2.59 1.17 -5.83
CA ILE A 13 -2.00 1.84 -4.67
C ILE A 13 -3.05 1.83 -3.56
N ALA A 14 -2.65 1.48 -2.34
CA ALA A 14 -3.51 1.71 -1.19
C ALA A 14 -2.77 2.27 0.02
N VAL A 15 -3.48 3.11 0.78
CA VAL A 15 -2.98 3.71 2.02
C VAL A 15 -3.87 3.29 3.19
N SER A 16 -3.27 2.78 4.25
CA SER A 16 -3.95 2.44 5.50
C SER A 16 -3.26 3.09 6.69
N ALA A 17 -4.01 3.42 7.72
CA ALA A 17 -3.50 4.00 8.95
C ALA A 17 -4.05 3.28 10.18
N GLY A 18 -3.17 3.01 11.13
CA GLY A 18 -3.47 2.32 12.38
C GLY A 18 -2.20 2.09 13.21
N PRO A 19 -2.34 1.55 14.42
CA PRO A 19 -1.20 1.25 15.29
C PRO A 19 -0.30 0.17 14.66
N VAL A 20 1.01 0.37 14.76
CA VAL A 20 2.03 -0.56 14.25
C VAL A 20 3.25 -0.59 15.19
N ILE A 21 4.01 -1.68 15.11
CA ILE A 21 5.37 -1.77 15.65
C ILE A 21 6.33 -1.69 14.47
N ALA A 22 7.34 -0.82 14.56
CA ALA A 22 8.37 -0.68 13.54
C ALA A 22 9.75 -0.82 14.18
N GLY A 23 10.61 -1.65 13.61
CA GLY A 23 11.95 -1.88 14.14
C GLY A 23 12.66 -3.08 13.51
N PRO A 24 13.89 -3.37 13.95
CA PRO A 24 14.63 -4.54 13.50
C PRO A 24 14.02 -5.82 14.08
N ILE A 25 13.58 -6.73 13.21
CA ILE A 25 12.98 -8.02 13.53
C ILE A 25 13.85 -9.12 12.92
N GLY A 26 14.08 -10.21 13.67
CA GLY A 26 14.84 -11.37 13.20
C GLY A 26 15.90 -11.85 14.20
N ALA A 27 16.69 -12.83 13.76
CA ALA A 27 17.82 -13.35 14.53
C ALA A 27 19.07 -12.49 14.33
N ALA A 28 20.04 -12.57 15.25
CA ALA A 28 21.22 -11.70 15.26
C ALA A 28 22.00 -11.62 13.92
N ILE A 29 21.94 -12.67 13.09
CA ILE A 29 22.63 -12.73 11.79
C ILE A 29 21.76 -12.32 10.59
N CYS A 30 20.47 -12.06 10.80
CA CYS A 30 19.49 -11.70 9.76
C CYS A 30 18.39 -10.84 10.40
N LEU A 31 18.75 -9.61 10.76
CA LEU A 31 17.83 -8.59 11.24
C LEU A 31 17.36 -7.75 10.05
N GLU A 32 16.05 -7.64 9.88
CA GLU A 32 15.42 -6.79 8.88
C GLU A 32 14.58 -5.71 9.57
N TYR A 33 14.59 -4.49 9.04
CA TYR A 33 13.67 -3.46 9.54
C TYR A 33 12.27 -3.75 9.02
N THR A 34 11.34 -4.04 9.91
CA THR A 34 9.98 -4.48 9.57
C THR A 34 8.95 -3.62 10.27
N VAL A 35 7.80 -3.43 9.62
CA VAL A 35 6.59 -2.85 10.21
C VAL A 35 5.55 -3.96 10.35
N ILE A 36 5.01 -4.14 11.56
CA ILE A 36 4.01 -5.17 11.87
C ILE A 36 2.77 -4.51 12.46
N GLY A 37 1.61 -4.86 11.93
CA GLY A 37 0.30 -4.44 12.45
C GLY A 37 -0.81 -4.63 11.43
N ASP A 38 -2.06 -4.56 11.90
CA ASP A 38 -3.25 -4.75 11.05
C ASP A 38 -3.30 -3.76 9.88
N ALA A 39 -2.82 -2.52 10.09
CA ALA A 39 -2.74 -1.50 9.05
C ALA A 39 -1.91 -1.97 7.84
N VAL A 40 -0.85 -2.76 8.04
CA VAL A 40 0.00 -3.30 6.96
C VAL A 40 -0.76 -4.34 6.14
N ASN A 41 -1.41 -5.28 6.81
CA ASN A 41 -2.24 -6.31 6.16
C ASN A 41 -3.43 -5.69 5.43
N GLN A 42 -4.05 -4.67 6.02
CA GLN A 42 -5.15 -3.93 5.41
C GLN A 42 -4.69 -3.16 4.17
N ALA A 43 -3.53 -2.50 4.21
CA ALA A 43 -2.95 -1.84 3.04
C ALA A 43 -2.68 -2.82 1.90
N ALA A 44 -2.12 -4.01 2.19
CA ALA A 44 -1.90 -5.05 1.18
C ALA A 44 -3.22 -5.50 0.54
N ARG A 45 -4.23 -5.82 1.36
CA ARG A 45 -5.57 -6.21 0.87
C ARG A 45 -6.23 -5.11 0.03
N LEU A 46 -6.17 -3.86 0.48
CA LEU A 46 -6.71 -2.73 -0.26
C LEU A 46 -5.95 -2.51 -1.57
N THR A 47 -4.65 -2.78 -1.61
CA THR A 47 -3.84 -2.65 -2.84
C THR A 47 -4.30 -3.64 -3.91
N ASP A 48 -4.67 -4.87 -3.51
CA ASP A 48 -5.23 -5.84 -4.44
C ASP A 48 -6.59 -5.41 -4.99
N LEU A 49 -7.44 -4.82 -4.15
CA LEU A 49 -8.71 -4.25 -4.59
C LEU A 49 -8.51 -3.03 -5.50
N ALA A 50 -7.54 -2.17 -5.18
CA ALA A 50 -7.25 -0.95 -5.94
C ALA A 50 -6.90 -1.23 -7.41
N LYS A 51 -6.34 -2.41 -7.73
CA LYS A 51 -6.06 -2.84 -9.10
C LYS A 51 -7.32 -2.97 -9.97
N ALA A 52 -8.48 -3.22 -9.36
CA ALA A 52 -9.76 -3.35 -10.04
C ALA A 52 -10.55 -2.02 -10.09
N GLU A 53 -10.13 -1.02 -9.33
CA GLU A 53 -10.78 0.29 -9.27
C GLU A 53 -10.34 1.17 -10.43
N SER A 54 -11.28 1.93 -11.02
CA SER A 54 -11.00 2.80 -12.16
C SER A 54 -9.93 3.87 -11.87
N GLY A 55 -9.78 4.25 -10.60
CA GLY A 55 -8.77 5.23 -10.15
C GLY A 55 -7.43 4.61 -9.73
N GLY A 56 -7.34 3.28 -9.60
CA GLY A 56 -6.12 2.60 -9.16
C GLY A 56 -5.69 2.88 -7.71
N VAL A 57 -6.47 3.66 -6.94
CA VAL A 57 -6.09 4.13 -5.61
C VAL A 57 -7.23 3.92 -4.62
N LEU A 58 -6.91 3.33 -3.46
CA LEU A 58 -7.83 3.21 -2.32
C LEU A 58 -7.21 3.72 -1.03
N ALA A 59 -8.04 4.19 -0.11
CA ALA A 59 -7.61 4.61 1.22
C ALA A 59 -8.55 4.04 2.29
N SER A 60 -7.99 3.61 3.41
CA SER A 60 -8.79 3.26 4.59
C SER A 60 -9.51 4.50 5.14
N ASP A 61 -10.65 4.30 5.81
CA ASP A 61 -11.42 5.38 6.43
C ASP A 61 -10.58 6.28 7.37
N PRO A 62 -9.71 5.75 8.27
CA PRO A 62 -8.84 6.61 9.09
C PRO A 62 -7.94 7.54 8.27
N VAL A 63 -7.43 7.08 7.12
CA VAL A 63 -6.61 7.91 6.22
C VAL A 63 -7.42 9.04 5.60
N VAL A 64 -8.64 8.74 5.16
CA VAL A 64 -9.54 9.75 4.60
C VAL A 64 -9.87 10.81 5.65
N GLN A 65 -10.18 10.38 6.88
CA GLN A 65 -10.52 11.28 7.99
C GLN A 65 -9.36 12.18 8.43
N CYS A 66 -8.12 11.67 8.41
CA CYS A 66 -6.95 12.48 8.77
C CYS A 66 -6.35 13.26 7.60
N SER A 67 -6.85 13.05 6.38
CA SER A 67 -6.43 13.83 5.21
C SER A 67 -6.97 15.25 5.30
N ARG A 68 -6.16 16.23 4.87
CA ARG A 68 -6.66 17.60 4.65
C ARG A 68 -6.98 17.75 3.17
N PRO A 69 -8.11 18.36 2.81
CA PRO A 69 -8.34 18.75 1.42
C PRO A 69 -7.23 19.71 0.99
N GLY A 70 -6.68 19.47 -0.22
CA GLY A 70 -5.71 20.34 -0.87
C GLY A 70 -6.36 21.46 -1.65
#